data_AF-A0A957VIG4-F1
#
_entry.id   AF-A0A957VIG4-F1
#
_cell.length_a   1.000
_cell.length_b   1.000
_cell.length_c   1.000
_cell.angle_alpha   90.00
_cell.angle_beta   90.00
_cell.angle_gamma   90.00
#
_symmetry.space_group_name_H-M   'P 1'
#
loop_
_entity.id
_entity.type
_entity.pdbx_description
1 polymer ?
#
loop_
_entity_poly.entity_id
_entity_poly.type
_entity_poly.pdbx_seq_one_letter_code
_entity_poly.pdbx_strand_id
1 'polypeptide(L)' 'VKQVPEVYHIFSATANPTQVVVASSAQGRGVLGVIDGFPPQGVEEEADVAWRMGLLRTIGYKLG' A
#
# COMPACT_ATOMS: atom_id res chain seq x y z
N VAL A 1 -10.77 10.58 4.03
CA VAL A 1 -11.21 9.98 2.74
C VAL A 1 -12.26 8.89 2.95
N LYS A 2 -11.98 7.78 3.64
CA LYS A 2 -12.94 6.66 3.83
C LYS A 2 -14.29 7.02 4.48
N GLN A 3 -14.37 8.14 5.20
CA GLN A 3 -15.61 8.60 5.85
C GLN A 3 -16.50 9.46 4.93
N VAL A 4 -16.06 9.78 3.72
CA VAL A 4 -16.86 10.55 2.76
C VAL A 4 -17.95 9.63 2.20
N PRO A 5 -19.25 10.00 2.28
CA PRO A 5 -20.36 9.12 1.89
C PRO A 5 -20.29 8.60 0.45
N GLU A 6 -19.77 9.41 -0.48
CA GLU A 6 -19.68 9.08 -1.90
C GLU A 6 -18.45 8.24 -2.27
N VAL A 7 -17.52 8.05 -1.32
CA VAL A 7 -16.30 7.26 -1.57
C VAL A 7 -16.61 5.77 -1.41
N TYR A 8 -16.62 5.05 -2.53
CA TYR A 8 -16.82 3.60 -2.54
C TYR A 8 -15.57 2.81 -2.12
N HIS A 9 -14.42 3.13 -2.69
CA HIS A 9 -13.19 2.36 -2.48
C HIS A 9 -11.92 3.21 -2.68
N ILE A 10 -10.84 2.85 -1.98
CA ILE A 10 -9.50 3.41 -2.19
C ILE A 10 -8.59 2.27 -2.65
N PHE A 11 -8.16 2.31 -3.92
CA PHE A 11 -7.38 1.22 -4.51
C PHE A 11 -5.91 1.17 -4.03
N SER A 12 -5.29 2.33 -3.81
CA SER A 12 -3.94 2.44 -3.26
C SER A 12 -3.72 3.83 -2.63
N ALA A 13 -2.83 3.89 -1.64
CA ALA A 13 -2.34 5.10 -1.01
C ALA A 13 -0.90 4.86 -0.54
N THR A 14 0.06 5.15 -1.42
CA THR A 14 1.47 4.78 -1.28
C THR A 14 2.39 5.87 -1.80
N ALA A 15 3.64 5.86 -1.36
CA ALA A 15 4.72 6.67 -1.93
C ALA A 15 5.61 5.88 -2.91
N ASN A 16 5.33 4.58 -3.10
CA ASN A 16 6.08 3.71 -4.02
C ASN A 16 5.73 4.02 -5.49
N PRO A 17 6.57 3.59 -6.45
CA PRO A 17 6.18 3.50 -7.86
C PRO A 17 4.87 2.72 -7.99
N THR A 18 3.89 3.31 -8.67
CA THR A 18 2.51 2.79 -8.70
C THR A 18 2.01 2.69 -10.13
N GLN A 19 1.38 1.57 -10.49
CA GLN A 19 0.73 1.36 -11.79
C GLN A 19 -0.72 0.90 -11.60
N VAL A 20 -1.62 1.30 -12.50
CA VAL A 20 -3.03 0.90 -12.47
C VAL A 20 -3.32 -0.07 -13.61
N VAL A 21 -3.89 -1.23 -13.28
CA VAL A 21 -4.35 -2.21 -14.28
C VAL A 21 -5.77 -1.83 -14.70
N VAL A 22 -5.92 -1.51 -15.98
CA VAL A 22 -7.19 -1.04 -16.56
C VAL A 22 -7.70 -2.05 -17.58
N ALA A 23 -8.94 -2.52 -17.38
CA ALA A 23 -9.69 -3.24 -18.40
C ALA A 23 -10.47 -2.26 -19.27
N SER A 24 -10.57 -2.56 -20.56
CA SER A 24 -11.39 -1.80 -21.52
C SER A 24 -12.42 -2.73 -22.16
N SER A 25 -13.65 -2.25 -22.29
CA SER A 25 -14.73 -2.90 -23.04
C SER A 25 -15.35 -1.91 -24.02
N ALA A 26 -16.36 -2.34 -24.78
CA ALA A 26 -17.14 -1.45 -25.64
C ALA A 26 -17.89 -0.35 -24.86
N GLN A 27 -18.21 -0.59 -23.58
CA GLN A 27 -18.92 0.38 -22.73
C GLN A 27 -17.98 1.41 -22.10
N GLY A 28 -16.73 1.03 -21.78
CA GLY A 28 -15.79 1.93 -21.10
C GLY A 28 -14.60 1.22 -20.48
N ARG A 29 -14.02 1.84 -19.45
CA ARG A 29 -12.85 1.34 -18.72
C ARG A 29 -13.15 1.10 -17.24
N GLY A 30 -12.54 0.06 -16.68
CA GLY A 30 -12.63 -0.27 -15.27
C GLY A 30 -11.24 -0.49 -14.67
N VAL A 31 -11.07 -0.10 -13.40
CA VAL A 31 -9.87 -0.42 -12.62
C VAL A 31 -9.98 -1.85 -12.12
N LEU A 32 -9.05 -2.72 -12.53
CA LEU A 32 -8.96 -4.10 -12.05
C LEU A 32 -8.11 -4.23 -10.79
N GLY A 33 -7.11 -3.36 -10.64
CA GLY A 33 -6.18 -3.41 -9.52
C GLY A 33 -5.03 -2.42 -9.66
N VAL A 34 -4.17 -2.41 -8.65
CA VAL A 34 -2.99 -1.55 -8.58
C VAL A 34 -1.76 -2.41 -8.29
N ILE A 35 -0.67 -2.12 -8.99
CA ILE A 35 0.67 -2.63 -8.68
C ILE A 35 1.36 -1.55 -7.84
N ASP A 36 1.54 -1.83 -6.55
CA ASP A 36 2.15 -0.95 -5.56
C ASP A 36 3.56 -1.45 -5.22
N GLY A 37 4.57 -0.81 -5.80
CA GLY A 37 5.96 -1.21 -5.60
C GLY A 37 6.30 -2.56 -6.24
N PHE A 38 6.95 -3.43 -5.47
CA PHE A 38 7.62 -4.64 -5.95
C PHE A 38 7.17 -5.86 -5.15
N PRO A 39 7.27 -7.08 -5.72
CA PRO A 39 6.95 -8.30 -4.98
C PRO A 39 7.92 -8.54 -3.81
N PRO A 40 7.49 -9.25 -2.76
CA PRO A 40 8.35 -9.60 -1.63
C PRO A 40 9.52 -10.48 -2.07
N GLN A 41 10.70 -10.27 -1.47
CA GLN A 41 11.92 -11.03 -1.77
C GLN A 41 12.21 -12.16 -0.75
N GLY A 42 11.51 -12.17 0.38
CA GLY A 42 11.72 -13.13 1.47
C GLY A 42 10.78 -12.89 2.64
N VAL A 43 11.04 -13.59 3.76
CA VAL A 43 10.34 -13.43 5.04
C VAL A 43 11.30 -12.78 6.04
N GLU A 44 10.78 -11.90 6.92
CA GLU A 44 11.59 -11.23 7.94
C GLU A 44 12.12 -12.22 9.01
N GLU A 45 13.37 -12.01 9.45
CA GLU A 45 13.99 -12.71 10.59
C GLU A 45 13.90 -11.87 11.88
N GLU A 46 14.27 -12.42 13.04
CA GLU A 46 14.18 -11.72 14.33
C GLU A 46 14.93 -10.38 14.36
N ALA A 47 16.05 -10.27 13.65
CA ALA A 47 16.83 -9.04 13.55
C ALA A 47 16.07 -7.94 12.76
N ASP A 48 15.36 -8.31 11.68
CA ASP A 48 14.55 -7.39 10.88
C ASP A 48 13.36 -6.86 11.68
N VAL A 49 12.73 -7.74 12.47
CA VAL A 49 11.65 -7.37 13.39
C VAL A 49 12.14 -6.35 14.42
N ALA A 50 13.29 -6.61 15.05
CA ALA A 50 13.89 -5.70 16.01
C ALA A 50 14.18 -4.33 15.37
N TRP A 51 14.73 -4.33 14.15
CA TRP A 51 15.03 -3.11 13.40
C TRP A 51 13.77 -2.31 13.07
N ARG A 52 12.72 -2.90 12.47
CA ARG A 52 11.52 -2.15 12.09
C ARG A 52 10.78 -1.59 13.30
N MET A 53 10.79 -2.30 14.43
CA MET A 53 10.20 -1.83 15.67
C MET A 53 11.03 -0.71 16.31
N GLY A 54 12.35 -0.75 16.17
CA GLY A 54 13.25 0.36 16.52
C GLY A 54 12.95 1.60 15.69
N LEU A 55 12.87 1.45 14.36
CA LEU A 55 12.55 2.55 13.44
C LEU A 55 11.26 3.26 13.83
N LEU A 56 10.16 2.52 14.07
CA LEU A 56 8.86 3.09 14.45
C LEU A 56 8.94 3.97 15.72
N ARG A 57 9.82 3.63 16.68
CA ARG A 57 10.06 4.46 17.88
C ARG A 57 10.89 5.68 17.54
N THR A 58 11.93 5.53 16.73
CA THR A 58 12.77 6.65 16.26
C THR A 58 11.96 7.70 15.51
N ILE A 59 11.01 7.29 14.66
CA ILE A 59 10.12 8.20 13.94
C ILE A 59 8.89 8.64 14.75
N GLY A 60 8.82 8.28 16.05
CA GLY A 60 7.81 8.78 16.99
C GLY A 60 6.41 8.15 16.87
N TYR A 61 6.24 7.11 16.06
CA TYR A 61 4.93 6.44 15.85
C TYR A 61 4.62 5.37 16.89
N LYS A 62 5.60 4.94 17.68
CA LYS A 62 5.43 4.05 18.82
C LYS A 62 6.12 4.65 20.03
N LEU A 63 5.41 4.63 21.15
CA LEU A 63 6.02 4.94 22.45
C LEU A 63 7.00 3.79 22.78
N GLY A 64 8.23 4.17 23.08
CA GLY A 64 9.26 3.31 23.67
C GLY A 64 9.20 3.41 25.18
#